data_AF-A0A9X1WXF4-F1
#
_entry.id   AF-A0A9X1WXF4-F1
#
_cell.length_a   1.000
_cell.length_b   1.000
_cell.length_c   1.000
_cell.angle_alpha   90.00
_cell.angle_beta   90.00
_cell.angle_gamma   90.00
#
_symmetry.space_group_name_H-M   'P 1'
#
loop_
_entity.id
_entity.type
_entity.pdbx_description
1 polymer ?
#
loop_
_entity_poly.entity_id
_entity_poly.type
_entity_poly.pdbx_seq_one_letter_code
_entity_poly.pdbx_strand_id
1 'polypeptide(L)'
;IGCYKSENSKINEYTVVDVPASTWVVFSTLSAGNGSGNYDLRSLKNRIFTEWLQTSKYNVLDGGNFEMYCTNKDGYEYCELWYRIEEKQIG
;
A
#
# COMPACT_ATOMS: atom_id res chain seq x y z
N ILE A 1 -5.25 11.22 -5.64
CA ILE A 1 -5.45 10.82 -4.22
C ILE A 1 -6.86 10.27 -4.08
N GLY A 2 -7.06 9.15 -3.39
CA GLY A 2 -8.36 8.49 -3.22
C GLY A 2 -8.58 8.10 -1.75
N CYS A 3 -9.82 7.77 -1.39
CA CYS A 3 -10.19 7.37 -0.03
C CYS A 3 -11.31 6.33 -0.04
N TYR A 4 -11.50 5.65 1.09
CA TYR A 4 -12.65 4.77 1.27
C TYR A 4 -13.94 5.59 1.31
N LYS A 5 -14.94 5.14 0.54
CA LYS A 5 -16.31 5.64 0.63
C LYS A 5 -16.95 5.12 1.91
N SER A 6 -17.45 6.02 2.75
CA SER A 6 -18.31 5.71 3.89
C SER A 6 -19.73 6.23 3.65
N GLU A 7 -20.66 5.91 4.54
CA GLU A 7 -22.07 6.34 4.44
C GLU A 7 -22.21 7.88 4.33
N ASN A 8 -21.30 8.63 4.94
CA ASN A 8 -21.32 10.09 4.98
C ASN A 8 -20.47 10.76 3.88
N SER A 9 -19.88 9.98 2.96
CA SER A 9 -19.06 10.54 1.88
C SER A 9 -19.89 11.33 0.86
N LYS A 10 -19.48 12.57 0.57
CA LYS A 10 -20.03 13.36 -0.55
C LYS A 10 -19.32 12.97 -1.84
N ILE A 11 -19.98 12.19 -2.70
CA ILE A 11 -19.34 11.56 -3.87
C ILE A 11 -19.57 12.28 -5.20
N ASN A 12 -20.41 13.33 -5.23
CA ASN A 12 -20.90 13.90 -6.49
C ASN A 12 -19.81 14.46 -7.40
N GLU A 13 -18.65 14.83 -6.85
CA GLU A 13 -17.49 15.37 -7.59
C GLU A 13 -16.37 14.33 -7.77
N TYR A 14 -16.62 13.07 -7.41
CA TYR A 14 -15.61 12.01 -7.40
C TYR A 14 -16.04 10.82 -8.27
N THR A 15 -15.06 10.20 -8.91
CA THR A 15 -15.25 8.89 -9.54
C THR A 15 -15.22 7.81 -8.45
N VAL A 16 -16.29 7.02 -8.37
CA VAL A 16 -16.33 5.81 -7.54
C VAL A 16 -15.82 4.65 -8.39
N VAL A 17 -14.82 3.93 -7.88
CA VAL A 17 -14.24 2.77 -8.54
C VAL A 17 -14.30 1.58 -7.59
N ASP A 18 -14.78 0.44 -8.08
CA ASP A 18 -14.72 -0.82 -7.34
C ASP A 18 -13.32 -1.41 -7.43
N VAL A 19 -12.75 -1.76 -6.27
CA VAL A 19 -11.48 -2.48 -6.18
C VAL A 19 -11.81 -3.97 -6.10
N PRO A 20 -11.47 -4.79 -7.11
CA PRO A 20 -11.78 -6.21 -7.08
C PRO A 20 -11.00 -6.91 -5.96
N ALA A 21 -11.57 -7.99 -5.45
CA ALA A 21 -10.88 -8.87 -4.53
C ALA A 21 -9.56 -9.37 -5.16
N SER A 22 -8.47 -9.30 -4.40
CA SER A 22 -7.14 -9.69 -4.83
C SER A 22 -6.33 -10.15 -3.63
N THR A 23 -5.25 -10.88 -3.88
CA THR A 23 -4.19 -11.10 -2.89
C THR A 23 -3.25 -9.91 -2.89
N TRP A 24 -2.85 -9.47 -1.71
CA TRP A 24 -2.00 -8.29 -1.51
C TRP A 24 -0.81 -8.63 -0.64
N VAL A 25 0.35 -8.07 -0.99
CA VAL A 25 1.45 -7.89 -0.03
C VAL A 25 1.39 -6.47 0.50
N VAL A 26 1.59 -6.33 1.81
CA VAL A 26 1.49 -5.04 2.52
C VAL A 26 2.81 -4.76 3.24
N PHE A 27 3.41 -3.61 2.94
CA PHE A 27 4.63 -3.13 3.59
C PHE A 27 4.36 -1.84 4.34
N SER A 28 4.58 -1.83 5.64
CA SER A 28 4.40 -0.65 6.48
C SER A 28 5.73 0.07 6.70
N THR A 29 5.72 1.39 6.67
CA THR A 29 6.84 2.20 7.18
C THR A 29 6.99 1.92 8.67
N LEU A 30 8.20 1.61 9.13
CA LEU A 30 8.45 1.46 10.57
C LEU A 30 7.99 2.72 11.31
N SER A 31 7.33 2.55 12.45
CA SER A 31 6.94 3.62 13.38
C SER A 31 8.13 4.42 13.94
N ALA A 32 9.36 4.04 13.59
CA ALA A 32 10.61 4.65 14.04
C ALA A 32 10.81 6.10 13.58
N GLY A 33 9.98 6.62 12.68
CA GLY A 33 9.98 8.03 12.29
C GLY A 33 9.09 8.87 13.20
N ASN A 34 9.48 9.04 14.48
CA ASN A 34 9.19 10.19 15.37
C ASN A 34 7.84 10.96 15.31
N GLY A 35 6.77 10.39 14.76
CA GLY A 35 5.48 11.07 14.58
C GLY A 35 5.51 12.28 13.64
N SER A 36 6.52 12.40 12.76
CA SER A 36 6.67 13.61 11.92
C SER A 36 6.02 13.53 10.54
N GLY A 37 5.43 12.40 10.15
CA GLY A 37 4.85 12.21 8.81
C GLY A 37 5.87 12.11 7.67
N ASN A 38 7.17 12.13 7.97
CA ASN A 38 8.25 12.02 6.97
C ASN A 38 8.60 10.54 6.70
N TYR A 39 7.95 9.96 5.70
CA TYR A 39 8.27 8.61 5.22
C TYR A 39 9.24 8.66 4.05
N ASP A 40 10.32 7.87 4.11
CA ASP A 40 11.10 7.57 2.92
C ASP A 40 10.47 6.41 2.14
N LEU A 41 9.34 6.71 1.47
CA LEU A 41 8.64 5.75 0.63
C LEU A 41 9.49 5.32 -0.57
N ARG A 42 10.41 6.17 -1.02
CA ARG A 42 11.30 5.84 -2.13
C ARG A 42 12.25 4.71 -1.74
N SER A 43 12.90 4.83 -0.58
CA SER A 43 13.77 3.76 -0.07
C SER A 43 12.98 2.48 0.23
N LEU A 44 11.78 2.58 0.80
CA LEU A 44 10.93 1.42 1.03
C LEU A 44 10.57 0.72 -0.29
N LYS A 45 10.09 1.46 -1.30
CA LYS A 45 9.80 0.93 -2.64
C LYS A 45 11.02 0.27 -3.26
N ASN A 46 12.18 0.92 -3.22
CA ASN A 46 13.41 0.34 -3.76
C ASN A 46 13.68 -1.03 -3.15
N ARG A 47 13.67 -1.15 -1.83
CA ARG A 47 13.91 -2.43 -1.14
C ARG A 47 12.86 -3.49 -1.48
N ILE A 48 11.59 -3.11 -1.61
CA ILE A 48 10.52 -4.04 -2.04
C ILE A 48 10.87 -4.63 -3.41
N PHE A 49 11.25 -3.82 -4.40
CA PHE A 49 11.50 -4.29 -5.76
C PHE A 49 12.89 -4.92 -5.96
N THR A 50 13.92 -4.46 -5.26
CA THR A 50 15.31 -4.93 -5.45
C THR A 50 15.70 -6.07 -4.51
N GLU A 51 15.03 -6.22 -3.36
CA GLU A 51 15.35 -7.27 -2.37
C GLU A 51 14.21 -8.28 -2.27
N TRP A 52 13.04 -7.84 -1.79
CA TRP A 52 11.94 -8.75 -1.50
C TRP A 52 11.40 -9.42 -2.77
N LEU A 53 11.09 -8.66 -3.82
CA LEU A 53 10.49 -9.22 -5.03
C LEU A 53 11.40 -10.25 -5.71
N GLN A 54 12.70 -9.99 -5.70
CA GLN A 54 13.72 -10.87 -6.28
C GLN A 54 13.77 -12.24 -5.59
N THR A 55 13.55 -12.26 -4.28
CA THR A 55 13.64 -13.46 -3.45
C THR A 55 12.29 -14.10 -3.12
N SER A 56 11.19 -13.38 -3.35
CA SER A 56 9.84 -13.87 -3.07
C SER A 56 9.41 -14.96 -4.05
N LYS A 57 8.41 -15.75 -3.64
CA LYS A 57 7.68 -16.67 -4.52
C LYS A 57 6.55 -16.01 -5.30
N TYR A 58 6.50 -14.68 -5.37
CA TYR A 58 5.35 -13.94 -5.92
C TYR A 58 5.75 -13.02 -7.06
N ASN A 59 4.85 -12.84 -8.02
CA ASN A 59 4.91 -11.73 -8.98
C ASN A 59 4.07 -10.57 -8.46
N VAL A 60 4.49 -9.34 -8.75
CA VAL A 60 3.65 -8.14 -8.57
C VAL A 60 2.85 -7.94 -9.85
N LEU A 61 1.53 -7.85 -9.72
CA LEU A 61 0.63 -7.58 -10.83
C LEU A 61 0.65 -6.10 -11.21
N ASP A 62 0.44 -5.79 -12.50
CA ASP A 62 0.39 -4.42 -12.98
C ASP A 62 -0.86 -3.67 -12.46
N GLY A 63 -0.68 -2.40 -12.14
CA GLY A 63 -1.75 -1.48 -11.73
C GLY A 63 -2.44 -1.80 -10.40
N GLY A 64 -3.21 -0.81 -9.91
CA GLY A 64 -4.06 -0.97 -8.73
C GLY A 64 -3.31 -1.03 -7.39
N ASN A 65 -2.07 -0.53 -7.31
CA ASN A 65 -1.32 -0.45 -6.06
C ASN A 65 -1.79 0.74 -5.22
N PHE A 66 -1.75 0.62 -3.89
CA PHE A 66 -2.18 1.69 -2.99
C PHE A 66 -1.06 2.18 -2.08
N GLU A 67 -1.09 3.47 -1.80
CA GLU A 67 -0.40 4.08 -0.66
C GLU A 67 -1.48 4.45 0.36
N MET A 68 -1.49 3.76 1.49
CA MET A 68 -2.44 4.00 2.57
C MET A 68 -1.77 4.87 3.62
N TYR A 69 -2.29 6.08 3.81
CA TYR A 69 -1.83 7.00 4.85
C TYR A 69 -2.70 6.80 6.09
N CYS A 70 -2.07 6.36 7.18
CA CYS A 70 -2.75 5.85 8.36
C CYS A 70 -2.24 6.56 9.62
N THR A 71 -3.03 6.50 10.69
CA THR A 71 -2.65 6.97 12.03
C THR A 71 -2.93 5.86 13.02
N ASN A 72 -1.93 5.49 13.83
CA ASN A 72 -2.11 4.45 14.84
C ASN A 72 -2.83 5.01 16.09
N LYS A 73 -3.12 4.14 17.07
CA LYS A 73 -3.86 4.50 18.28
C LYS A 73 -3.16 5.57 19.14
N ASP A 74 -1.85 5.68 19.02
CA ASP A 74 -1.02 6.63 19.76
C ASP A 74 -0.86 7.96 19.00
N GLY A 75 -1.51 8.11 17.85
CA GLY A 75 -1.44 9.32 17.01
C GLY A 75 -0.25 9.36 16.06
N TYR A 76 0.58 8.31 16.00
CA TYR A 76 1.69 8.27 15.04
C TYR A 76 1.19 7.96 13.64
N GLU A 77 1.53 8.82 12.71
CA GLU A 77 1.24 8.61 11.31
C GLU A 77 2.21 7.56 10.71
N TYR A 78 1.70 6.67 9.88
CA TYR A 78 2.49 5.72 9.09
C TYR A 78 1.88 5.52 7.70
N CYS A 79 2.67 4.97 6.77
CA CYS A 79 2.19 4.64 5.44
C CYS A 79 2.33 3.15 5.16
N GLU A 80 1.33 2.56 4.52
CA GLU A 80 1.40 1.21 3.98
C GLU A 80 1.43 1.23 2.45
N LEU A 81 2.31 0.44 1.85
CA LEU A 81 2.35 0.19 0.42
C LEU A 81 1.73 -1.18 0.14
N TRP A 82 0.67 -1.17 -0.66
CA TRP A 82 -0.11 -2.37 -1.00
C TRP A 82 0.12 -2.71 -2.48
N TYR A 83 0.63 -3.91 -2.74
CA TYR A 83 0.85 -4.42 -4.09
C TYR A 83 0.05 -5.69 -4.32
N ARG A 84 -0.64 -5.77 -5.47
CA ARG A 84 -1.33 -7.00 -5.88
C ARG A 84 -0.30 -8.05 -6.26
N ILE A 85 -0.53 -9.28 -5.83
CA ILE A 85 0.39 -10.40 -6.07
C ILE A 85 -0.30 -11.66 -6.54
N GLU A 86 0.45 -12.48 -7.25
CA GLU A 86 0.14 -13.87 -7.58
C GLU A 86 1.36 -14.76 -7.29
N GLU A 87 1.17 -16.07 -7.09
CA GLU A 87 2.30 -17.00 -6.95
C GLU A 87 3.04 -17.14 -8.29
N LYS A 88 4.38 -17.16 -8.23
CA LYS A 88 5.21 -17.52 -9.37
C LYS A 88 4.86 -18.96 -9.77
N GLN A 89 4.53 -19.16 -11.04
CA GLN A 89 4.38 -20.51 -11.56
C GLN A 89 5.75 -21.20 -11.52
N ILE A 90 5.81 -22.29 -10.76
CA ILE A 90 6.96 -23.20 -10.81
C ILE A 90 6.68 -24.12 -12.01
N GLY A 91 7.48 -23.95 -13.07
CA GLY A 91 7.47 -24.86 -14.22
C GLY A 91 7.97 -26.25 -13.87
#